data_AF-A0A6G8INS5-F1
#
_entry.id   AF-A0A6G8INS5-F1
#
_cell.length_a   1.000
_cell.length_b   1.000
_cell.length_c   1.000
_cell.angle_alpha   90.00
_cell.angle_beta   90.00
_cell.angle_gamma   90.00
#
_symmetry.space_group_name_H-M   'P 1'
#
loop_
_entity.id
_entity.type
_entity.pdbx_description
1 polymer ?
#
loop_
_entity_poly.entity_id
_entity_poly.type
_entity_poly.pdbx_seq_one_letter_code
_entity_poly.pdbx_strand_id
1 'polypeptide(L)'
;MVEFTVVGPVITLLGLALLQYGLLFFARNGFNHAAFMAARAGAVGNASLASVQAAYVRALVPLYGGGRDSAELAQAHARAAADVAAHTRIELLNPSRASFDDWNDPALQRALGQGRRVIPHANMAFRNPAEVRASSGQNIHDANLIRLRITQGYAPPVPLVRQLYSQYLRWQDPGTDAFRTQLIAAGRIPIVAHVTLQMQSDAIEPDTPSTQPAGEGGGTPAGEGGAGGGGGAGGGTDPGPSDGAGDPGGGGSAVCGVAG
;
A
#
# COMPACT_ATOMS: atom_id res chain seq x y z
N MET A 1 9.60 44.93 18.72
CA MET A 1 8.73 45.12 17.51
C MET A 1 9.27 44.34 16.32
N VAL A 2 10.59 44.36 16.10
CA VAL A 2 11.22 43.53 15.08
C VAL A 2 11.09 42.03 15.39
N GLU A 3 11.08 41.63 16.67
CA GLU A 3 10.92 40.21 17.04
C GLU A 3 9.59 39.64 16.57
N PHE A 4 8.47 40.35 16.79
CA PHE A 4 7.15 39.91 16.33
C PHE A 4 7.05 39.89 14.80
N THR A 5 7.70 40.84 14.12
CA THR A 5 7.71 40.94 12.65
C THR A 5 8.40 39.72 12.02
N VAL A 6 9.42 39.16 12.68
CA VAL A 6 10.13 37.96 12.22
C VAL A 6 9.44 36.68 12.69
N VAL A 7 9.03 36.63 13.97
CA VAL A 7 8.50 35.41 14.58
C VAL A 7 7.06 35.11 14.17
N GLY A 8 6.21 36.14 14.00
CA GLY A 8 4.80 35.97 13.65
C GLY A 8 4.58 35.19 12.35
N PRO A 9 5.23 35.56 11.23
CA PRO A 9 5.12 34.81 9.98
C PRO A 9 5.64 33.37 10.08
N VAL A 10 6.73 33.16 10.81
CA VAL A 10 7.35 31.83 10.97
C VAL A 10 6.41 30.88 11.73
N ILE A 11 5.85 31.33 12.85
CA ILE A 11 4.87 30.54 13.62
C ILE A 11 3.62 30.27 12.78
N THR A 12 3.15 31.25 12.02
CA THR A 12 1.98 31.09 11.13
C THR A 12 2.21 30.02 10.07
N LEU A 13 3.37 30.03 9.40
CA LEU A 13 3.74 29.02 8.41
C LEU A 13 3.86 27.62 9.03
N LEU A 14 4.46 27.52 10.22
CA LEU A 14 4.57 26.26 10.94
C LEU A 14 3.19 25.69 11.31
N GLY A 15 2.28 26.53 11.81
CA GLY A 15 0.91 26.14 12.13
C GLY A 15 0.14 25.63 10.91
N LEU A 16 0.25 26.32 9.77
CA LEU A 16 -0.34 25.89 8.50
C LEU A 16 0.24 24.56 8.01
N ALA A 17 1.56 24.37 8.14
CA ALA A 17 2.22 23.13 7.76
C ALA A 17 1.74 21.94 8.62
N LEU A 18 1.60 22.12 9.93
CA LEU A 18 1.08 21.10 10.84
C LEU A 18 -0.38 20.74 10.53
N LEU A 19 -1.24 21.74 10.30
CA LEU A 19 -2.62 21.51 9.90
C LEU A 19 -2.70 20.70 8.59
N GLN A 20 -1.91 21.09 7.59
CA GLN A 20 -1.88 20.40 6.30
C GLN A 20 -1.33 18.98 6.42
N TYR A 21 -0.34 18.75 7.29
CA TYR A 21 0.14 17.40 7.60
C TYR A 21 -0.96 16.55 8.23
N GLY A 22 -1.73 17.10 9.18
CA GLY A 22 -2.88 16.41 9.78
C GLY A 22 -3.94 16.02 8.75
N LEU A 23 -4.28 16.92 7.81
CA LEU A 23 -5.22 16.63 6.73
C LEU A 23 -4.71 15.56 5.76
N LEU A 24 -3.42 15.59 5.44
CA LEU A 24 -2.78 14.57 4.59
C LEU A 24 -2.78 13.21 5.30
N PHE A 25 -2.47 13.17 6.58
CA PHE A 25 -2.49 11.95 7.39
C PHE A 25 -3.90 11.35 7.45
N PHE A 26 -4.93 12.17 7.66
CA PHE A 26 -6.32 11.72 7.61
C PHE A 26 -6.68 11.12 6.24
N ALA A 27 -6.32 11.80 5.15
CA ALA A 27 -6.55 11.31 3.80
C ALA A 27 -5.82 9.99 3.53
N ARG A 28 -4.55 9.87 3.95
CA ARG A 28 -3.75 8.64 3.84
C ARG A 28 -4.42 7.46 4.54
N ASN A 29 -4.89 7.66 5.77
CA ASN A 29 -5.63 6.61 6.50
C ASN A 29 -6.93 6.22 5.78
N GLY A 30 -7.66 7.20 5.24
CA GLY A 30 -8.83 6.96 4.40
C GLY A 30 -8.52 6.11 3.16
N PHE A 31 -7.44 6.42 2.44
CA PHE A 31 -7.01 5.65 1.27
C PHE A 31 -6.55 4.23 1.61
N ASN A 32 -5.84 4.05 2.74
CA ASN A 32 -5.44 2.73 3.23
C ASN A 32 -6.68 1.90 3.59
N HIS A 33 -7.63 2.47 4.33
CA HIS A 33 -8.90 1.81 4.65
C HIS A 33 -9.67 1.42 3.39
N ALA A 34 -9.79 2.34 2.43
CA ALA A 34 -10.44 2.07 1.15
C ALA A 34 -9.72 0.97 0.37
N ALA A 35 -8.39 0.92 0.39
CA ALA A 35 -7.61 -0.14 -0.23
C ALA A 35 -7.90 -1.51 0.41
N PHE A 36 -8.01 -1.59 1.74
CA PHE A 36 -8.42 -2.82 2.43
C PHE A 36 -9.84 -3.28 2.03
N MET A 37 -10.79 -2.35 1.97
CA MET A 37 -12.16 -2.66 1.54
C MET A 37 -12.21 -3.12 0.08
N ALA A 38 -11.40 -2.50 -0.78
CA ALA A 38 -11.25 -2.87 -2.18
C ALA A 38 -10.64 -4.27 -2.33
N ALA A 39 -9.55 -4.56 -1.61
CA ALA A 39 -8.92 -5.88 -1.61
C ALA A 39 -9.87 -6.96 -1.09
N ARG A 40 -10.66 -6.67 -0.05
CA ARG A 40 -11.67 -7.59 0.47
C ARG A 40 -12.73 -7.91 -0.58
N ALA A 41 -13.23 -6.90 -1.30
CA ALA A 41 -14.19 -7.10 -2.38
C ALA A 41 -13.59 -7.89 -3.56
N GLY A 42 -12.30 -7.68 -3.86
CA GLY A 42 -11.56 -8.49 -4.83
C GLY A 42 -11.38 -9.94 -4.40
N ALA A 43 -11.05 -10.17 -3.12
CA ALA A 43 -10.83 -11.50 -2.56
C ALA A 43 -12.05 -12.42 -2.66
N VAL A 44 -13.26 -11.87 -2.48
CA VAL A 44 -14.53 -12.60 -2.63
C VAL A 44 -15.13 -12.50 -4.03
N GLY A 45 -14.62 -11.59 -4.86
CA GLY A 45 -15.13 -11.25 -6.18
C GLY A 45 -14.25 -11.74 -7.33
N ASN A 46 -13.61 -12.90 -7.16
CA ASN A 46 -12.76 -13.57 -8.15
C ASN A 46 -11.60 -12.70 -8.67
N ALA A 47 -11.04 -11.84 -7.82
CA ALA A 47 -10.01 -10.85 -8.18
C ALA A 47 -10.41 -9.84 -9.26
N SER A 48 -11.72 -9.60 -9.45
CA SER A 48 -12.20 -8.65 -10.47
C SER A 48 -11.87 -7.20 -10.13
N LEU A 49 -11.22 -6.50 -11.07
CA LEU A 49 -10.89 -5.07 -10.90
C LEU A 49 -12.15 -4.18 -10.79
N ALA A 50 -13.25 -4.60 -11.41
CA ALA A 50 -14.54 -3.90 -11.29
C ALA A 50 -15.09 -3.92 -9.86
N SER A 51 -15.03 -5.07 -9.15
CA SER A 51 -15.48 -5.14 -7.76
C SER A 51 -14.56 -4.36 -6.82
N VAL A 52 -13.24 -4.44 -7.07
CA VAL A 52 -12.21 -3.68 -6.36
C VAL A 52 -12.45 -2.17 -6.50
N GLN A 53 -12.65 -1.68 -7.72
CA GLN A 53 -12.89 -0.26 -7.98
C GLN A 53 -14.21 0.22 -7.34
N ALA A 54 -15.30 -0.54 -7.49
CA ALA A 54 -16.58 -0.19 -6.89
C ALA A 54 -16.51 -0.11 -5.35
N ALA A 55 -15.83 -1.07 -4.71
CA ALA A 55 -15.63 -1.07 -3.26
C ALA A 55 -14.69 0.06 -2.80
N TYR A 56 -13.65 0.37 -3.58
CA TYR A 56 -12.74 1.49 -3.32
C TYR A 56 -13.50 2.83 -3.34
N VAL A 57 -14.27 3.09 -4.40
CA VAL A 57 -15.10 4.29 -4.53
C VAL A 57 -16.09 4.41 -3.37
N ARG A 58 -16.78 3.32 -3.03
CA ARG A 58 -17.73 3.29 -1.91
C ARG A 58 -17.07 3.63 -0.57
N ALA A 59 -15.88 3.09 -0.31
CA ALA A 59 -15.14 3.35 0.91
C ALA A 59 -14.60 4.79 1.00
N LEU A 60 -14.42 5.46 -0.14
CA LEU A 60 -13.98 6.86 -0.19
C LEU A 60 -15.09 7.89 -0.02
N VAL A 61 -16.36 7.52 -0.14
CA VAL A 61 -17.50 8.44 -0.04
C VAL A 61 -17.42 9.43 1.15
N PRO A 62 -17.02 9.01 2.38
CA PRO A 62 -16.89 9.95 3.51
C PRO A 62 -15.85 11.06 3.28
N LEU A 63 -14.80 10.81 2.50
CA LEU A 63 -13.76 11.80 2.18
C LEU A 63 -14.27 12.89 1.23
N TYR A 64 -15.32 12.61 0.44
CA TYR A 64 -15.93 13.54 -0.52
C TYR A 64 -17.20 14.22 0.03
N GLY A 65 -17.31 14.28 1.36
CA GLY A 65 -18.40 14.97 2.08
C GLY A 65 -19.50 14.05 2.61
N GLY A 66 -19.54 12.79 2.19
CA GLY A 66 -20.59 11.85 2.62
C GLY A 66 -21.99 12.35 2.28
N GLY A 67 -22.97 12.05 3.13
CA GLY A 67 -24.32 12.59 2.99
C GLY A 67 -25.17 12.33 4.22
N ARG A 68 -26.10 13.24 4.50
CA ARG A 68 -27.13 13.09 5.54
C ARG A 68 -28.41 12.45 4.99
N ASP A 69 -28.58 12.47 3.67
CA ASP A 69 -29.65 11.84 2.93
C ASP A 69 -29.12 11.06 1.71
N SER A 70 -30.01 10.36 1.02
CA SER A 70 -29.65 9.54 -0.15
C SER A 70 -29.17 10.36 -1.35
N ALA A 71 -29.62 11.60 -1.50
CA ALA A 71 -29.24 12.47 -2.61
C ALA A 71 -27.82 13.02 -2.43
N GLU A 72 -27.52 13.53 -1.23
CA GLU A 72 -26.17 13.97 -0.85
C GLU A 72 -25.17 12.80 -0.95
N LEU A 73 -25.57 11.60 -0.50
CA LEU A 73 -24.73 10.40 -0.59
C LEU A 73 -24.44 10.02 -2.04
N ALA A 74 -25.45 10.07 -2.92
CA ALA A 74 -25.27 9.80 -4.35
C ALA A 74 -24.34 10.83 -5.01
N GLN A 75 -24.44 12.11 -4.64
CA GLN A 75 -23.55 13.16 -5.13
C GLN A 75 -22.11 12.99 -4.63
N ALA A 76 -21.91 12.63 -3.36
CA ALA A 76 -20.58 12.33 -2.83
C ALA A 76 -19.97 11.09 -3.51
N HIS A 77 -20.77 10.06 -3.76
CA HIS A 77 -20.34 8.89 -4.52
C HIS A 77 -19.96 9.26 -5.96
N ALA A 78 -20.74 10.10 -6.65
CA ALA A 78 -20.40 10.57 -7.99
C ALA A 78 -19.09 11.36 -8.03
N ARG A 79 -18.86 12.23 -7.03
CA ARG A 79 -17.58 12.97 -6.89
C ARG A 79 -16.40 12.03 -6.65
N ALA A 80 -16.56 11.05 -5.76
CA ALA A 80 -15.54 10.04 -5.50
C ALA A 80 -15.26 9.20 -6.76
N ALA A 81 -16.30 8.75 -7.47
CA ALA A 81 -16.16 7.97 -8.69
C ALA A 81 -15.43 8.73 -9.80
N ALA A 82 -15.77 10.01 -10.00
CA ALA A 82 -15.12 10.87 -10.98
C ALA A 82 -13.64 11.11 -10.63
N ASP A 83 -13.33 11.35 -9.36
CA ASP A 83 -11.95 11.55 -8.93
C ASP A 83 -11.12 10.27 -9.06
N VAL A 84 -11.69 9.11 -8.72
CA VAL A 84 -11.03 7.82 -8.87
C VAL A 84 -10.78 7.49 -10.34
N ALA A 85 -11.74 7.75 -11.21
CA ALA A 85 -11.58 7.50 -12.65
C ALA A 85 -10.48 8.38 -13.29
N ALA A 86 -10.28 9.60 -12.80
CA ALA A 86 -9.32 10.54 -13.37
C ALA A 86 -7.92 10.50 -12.72
N HIS A 87 -7.81 10.14 -11.44
CA HIS A 87 -6.58 10.35 -10.67
C HIS A 87 -6.14 9.11 -9.88
N THR A 88 -6.63 7.92 -10.23
CA THR A 88 -6.28 6.67 -9.54
C THR A 88 -5.80 5.62 -10.52
N ARG A 89 -4.77 4.89 -10.12
CA ARG A 89 -4.30 3.67 -10.79
C ARG A 89 -4.39 2.52 -9.81
N ILE A 90 -5.20 1.52 -10.14
CA ILE A 90 -5.38 0.28 -9.38
C ILE A 90 -4.67 -0.84 -10.15
N GLU A 91 -3.67 -1.44 -9.54
CA GLU A 91 -2.87 -2.51 -10.15
C GLU A 91 -2.98 -3.78 -9.30
N LEU A 92 -3.37 -4.89 -9.96
CA LEU A 92 -3.32 -6.22 -9.38
C LEU A 92 -1.91 -6.79 -9.58
N LEU A 93 -1.09 -6.79 -8.52
CA LEU A 93 0.27 -7.33 -8.55
C LEU A 93 0.30 -8.85 -8.40
N ASN A 94 -0.67 -9.41 -7.67
CA ASN A 94 -0.84 -10.85 -7.53
C ASN A 94 -2.34 -11.14 -7.33
N PRO A 95 -2.92 -12.20 -7.94
CA PRO A 95 -2.30 -13.21 -8.79
C PRO A 95 -1.73 -12.65 -10.12
N SER A 96 -0.50 -13.00 -10.44
CA SER A 96 0.18 -12.57 -11.68
C SER A 96 -0.18 -13.47 -12.86
N ARG A 97 0.10 -13.03 -14.10
CA ARG A 97 -0.08 -13.87 -15.30
C ARG A 97 0.65 -15.22 -15.17
N ALA A 98 1.87 -15.19 -14.66
CA ALA A 98 2.66 -16.39 -14.40
C ALA A 98 2.03 -17.30 -13.34
N SER A 99 1.40 -16.71 -12.30
CA SER A 99 0.64 -17.46 -11.29
C SER A 99 -0.56 -18.18 -11.91
N PHE A 100 -1.24 -17.55 -12.87
CA PHE A 100 -2.32 -18.18 -13.64
C PHE A 100 -1.80 -19.25 -14.61
N ASP A 101 -0.65 -19.05 -15.26
CA ASP A 101 -0.05 -20.05 -16.14
C ASP A 101 0.31 -21.33 -15.38
N ASP A 102 0.86 -21.17 -14.17
CA ASP A 102 1.25 -22.28 -13.33
C ASP A 102 0.07 -22.98 -12.68
N TRP A 103 -0.85 -22.26 -12.03
CA TRP A 103 -1.87 -22.86 -11.14
C TRP A 103 -3.28 -22.96 -11.72
N ASN A 104 -3.43 -22.84 -13.05
CA ASN A 104 -4.72 -22.98 -13.72
C ASN A 104 -5.34 -24.37 -13.51
N ASP A 105 -6.63 -24.40 -13.20
CA ASP A 105 -7.45 -25.62 -13.23
C ASP A 105 -8.33 -25.66 -14.50
N PRO A 106 -8.07 -26.58 -15.45
CA PRO A 106 -8.83 -26.70 -16.69
C PRO A 106 -10.31 -27.07 -16.52
N ALA A 107 -10.70 -27.67 -15.38
CA ALA A 107 -12.10 -27.94 -15.09
C ALA A 107 -12.84 -26.66 -14.67
N LEU A 108 -12.23 -25.86 -13.80
CA LEU A 108 -12.79 -24.58 -13.37
C LEU A 108 -12.74 -23.51 -14.46
N GLN A 109 -11.73 -23.52 -15.33
CA GLN A 109 -11.69 -22.67 -16.52
C GLN A 109 -12.92 -22.87 -17.42
N ARG A 110 -13.38 -24.12 -17.57
CA ARG A 110 -14.58 -24.44 -18.37
C ARG A 110 -15.88 -24.11 -17.64
N ALA A 111 -15.93 -24.26 -16.32
CA ALA A 111 -17.14 -24.07 -15.54
C ALA A 111 -17.39 -22.60 -15.12
N LEU A 112 -16.35 -21.89 -14.70
CA LEU A 112 -16.42 -20.56 -14.08
C LEU A 112 -15.59 -19.51 -14.83
N GLY A 113 -14.49 -19.94 -15.47
CA GLY A 113 -13.51 -19.03 -16.07
C GLY A 113 -14.00 -18.24 -17.28
N GLN A 114 -15.15 -18.57 -17.86
CA GLN A 114 -15.62 -17.96 -19.12
C GLN A 114 -14.55 -18.01 -20.22
N GLY A 115 -13.74 -19.10 -20.25
CA GLY A 115 -12.59 -19.27 -21.14
C GLY A 115 -11.26 -18.73 -20.59
N ARG A 116 -11.27 -17.99 -19.48
CA ARG A 116 -10.10 -17.43 -18.80
C ARG A 116 -9.55 -18.40 -17.76
N ARG A 117 -8.26 -18.29 -17.46
CA ARG A 117 -7.60 -19.16 -16.47
C ARG A 117 -8.11 -18.87 -15.07
N VAL A 118 -8.22 -19.93 -14.28
CA VAL A 118 -8.78 -19.89 -12.93
C VAL A 118 -7.84 -20.56 -11.95
N ILE A 119 -7.47 -19.85 -10.88
CA ILE A 119 -6.74 -20.42 -9.76
C ILE A 119 -7.77 -20.87 -8.72
N PRO A 120 -7.81 -22.16 -8.36
CA PRO A 120 -8.77 -22.67 -7.39
C PRO A 120 -8.49 -22.16 -5.98
N HIS A 121 -9.53 -21.75 -5.27
CA HIS A 121 -9.51 -21.48 -3.84
C HIS A 121 -9.88 -22.70 -2.99
N ALA A 122 -10.65 -23.64 -3.55
CA ALA A 122 -11.13 -24.81 -2.81
C ALA A 122 -10.01 -25.73 -2.30
N ASN A 123 -10.26 -26.32 -1.12
CA ASN A 123 -9.42 -27.35 -0.48
C ASN A 123 -7.96 -26.93 -0.22
N MET A 124 -7.70 -25.64 0.02
CA MET A 124 -6.34 -25.14 0.26
C MET A 124 -5.61 -25.87 1.40
N ALA A 125 -6.30 -26.28 2.45
CA ALA A 125 -5.69 -27.04 3.56
C ALA A 125 -5.06 -28.38 3.14
N PHE A 126 -5.47 -28.95 2.00
CA PHE A 126 -4.96 -30.21 1.47
C PHE A 126 -3.97 -30.02 0.32
N ARG A 127 -3.68 -28.77 -0.07
CA ARG A 127 -2.69 -28.47 -1.10
C ARG A 127 -1.29 -28.54 -0.49
N ASN A 128 -0.31 -28.95 -1.28
CA ASN A 128 1.07 -29.06 -0.80
C ASN A 128 1.77 -27.69 -0.82
N PRO A 129 2.19 -27.13 0.33
CA PRO A 129 2.90 -25.85 0.36
C PRO A 129 4.35 -25.94 -0.16
N ALA A 130 4.91 -27.14 -0.28
CA ALA A 130 6.26 -27.35 -0.81
C ALA A 130 6.30 -27.42 -2.35
N GLU A 131 5.15 -27.49 -3.02
CA GLU A 131 5.08 -27.48 -4.48
C GLU A 131 5.20 -26.04 -4.98
N VAL A 132 6.34 -25.72 -5.59
CA VAL A 132 6.61 -24.42 -6.23
C VAL A 132 6.77 -24.64 -7.73
N ARG A 133 6.04 -23.89 -8.54
CA ARG A 133 6.07 -23.99 -10.00
C ARG A 133 7.00 -22.93 -10.61
N ALA A 134 7.65 -23.29 -11.71
CA ALA A 134 8.83 -22.57 -12.22
C ALA A 134 8.49 -21.22 -12.91
N SER A 135 7.29 -21.03 -13.45
CA SER A 135 6.94 -19.80 -14.18
C SER A 135 6.67 -18.65 -13.22
N SER A 136 6.00 -18.94 -12.09
CA SER A 136 5.59 -18.00 -11.05
C SER A 136 6.57 -17.92 -9.89
N GLY A 137 7.36 -18.97 -9.66
CA GLY A 137 8.23 -19.11 -8.50
C GLY A 137 7.47 -19.18 -7.16
N GLN A 138 6.17 -19.48 -7.21
CA GLN A 138 5.26 -19.43 -6.06
C GLN A 138 4.63 -20.80 -5.78
N ASN A 139 4.31 -21.04 -4.51
CA ASN A 139 3.38 -22.09 -4.14
C ASN A 139 1.93 -21.65 -4.43
N ILE A 140 0.98 -22.59 -4.38
CA ILE A 140 -0.44 -22.29 -4.62
C ILE A 140 -1.05 -21.35 -3.59
N HIS A 141 -0.56 -21.32 -2.35
CA HIS A 141 -1.06 -20.41 -1.31
C HIS A 141 -0.67 -18.96 -1.59
N ASP A 142 0.56 -18.74 -2.04
CA ASP A 142 1.10 -17.44 -2.43
C ASP A 142 0.43 -16.97 -3.73
N ALA A 143 0.24 -17.87 -4.69
CA ALA A 143 -0.53 -17.59 -5.90
C ALA A 143 -1.99 -17.22 -5.61
N ASN A 144 -2.54 -17.64 -4.46
CA ASN A 144 -3.90 -17.33 -4.02
C ASN A 144 -3.99 -16.10 -3.08
N LEU A 145 -2.96 -15.26 -3.06
CA LEU A 145 -2.98 -13.96 -2.39
C LEU A 145 -3.38 -12.85 -3.37
N ILE A 146 -4.35 -12.03 -3.01
CA ILE A 146 -4.61 -10.77 -3.72
C ILE A 146 -3.66 -9.69 -3.20
N ARG A 147 -2.73 -9.25 -4.04
CA ARG A 147 -1.83 -8.11 -3.77
C ARG A 147 -2.21 -6.95 -4.68
N LEU A 148 -2.73 -5.87 -4.12
CA LEU A 148 -3.07 -4.65 -4.85
C LEU A 148 -2.05 -3.54 -4.56
N ARG A 149 -1.75 -2.77 -5.60
CA ARG A 149 -1.09 -1.46 -5.50
C ARG A 149 -2.07 -0.41 -6.02
N ILE A 150 -2.49 0.48 -5.14
CA ILE A 150 -3.39 1.58 -5.50
C ILE A 150 -2.62 2.88 -5.37
N THR A 151 -2.46 3.60 -6.48
CA THR A 151 -1.86 4.94 -6.50
C THR A 151 -2.97 5.97 -6.67
N GLN A 152 -3.19 6.82 -5.67
CA GLN A 152 -4.20 7.87 -5.67
C GLN A 152 -3.55 9.25 -5.68
N GLY A 153 -3.97 10.13 -6.59
CA GLY A 153 -3.57 11.54 -6.58
C GLY A 153 -4.39 12.35 -5.57
N TYR A 154 -3.82 12.64 -4.40
CA TYR A 154 -4.43 13.51 -3.40
C TYR A 154 -4.25 14.99 -3.75
N ALA A 155 -5.34 15.77 -3.73
CA ALA A 155 -5.29 17.22 -3.91
C ALA A 155 -5.22 17.92 -2.54
N PRO A 156 -4.12 18.62 -2.21
CA PRO A 156 -4.02 19.35 -0.94
C PRO A 156 -5.05 20.51 -0.91
N PRO A 157 -5.83 20.65 0.17
CA PRO A 157 -6.82 21.72 0.29
C PRO A 157 -6.19 23.11 0.51
N VAL A 158 -5.00 23.21 1.09
CA VAL A 158 -4.35 24.50 1.36
C VAL A 158 -3.56 24.98 0.13
N PRO A 159 -3.92 26.14 -0.49
CA PRO A 159 -3.30 26.59 -1.76
C PRO A 159 -1.78 26.82 -1.66
N LEU A 160 -1.31 27.42 -0.57
CA LEU A 160 0.11 27.72 -0.37
C LEU A 160 0.96 26.43 -0.32
N VAL A 161 0.48 25.43 0.42
CA VAL A 161 1.19 24.16 0.57
C VAL A 161 1.15 23.36 -0.73
N ARG A 162 0.02 23.40 -1.46
CA ARG A 162 -0.09 22.80 -2.79
C ARG A 162 0.99 23.29 -3.75
N GLN A 163 1.22 24.61 -3.79
CA GLN A 163 2.26 25.20 -4.65
C GLN A 163 3.65 24.69 -4.27
N LEU A 164 4.01 24.75 -2.98
CA LEU A 164 5.30 24.30 -2.48
C LEU A 164 5.56 22.81 -2.78
N TYR A 165 4.60 21.94 -2.47
CA TYR A 165 4.73 20.51 -2.75
C TYR A 165 4.79 20.19 -4.23
N SER A 166 3.98 20.86 -5.06
CA SER A 166 4.01 20.63 -6.51
C SER A 166 5.37 20.97 -7.11
N GLN A 167 6.02 22.04 -6.67
CA GLN A 167 7.36 22.40 -7.15
C GLN A 167 8.43 21.44 -6.65
N TYR A 168 8.35 21.05 -5.37
CA TYR A 168 9.28 20.07 -4.81
C TYR A 168 9.17 18.71 -5.52
N LEU A 169 7.94 18.21 -5.73
CA LEU A 169 7.69 16.94 -6.42
C LEU A 169 8.10 16.99 -7.90
N ARG A 170 7.89 18.12 -8.58
CA ARG A 170 8.36 18.33 -9.97
C ARG A 170 9.88 18.30 -10.05
N TRP A 171 10.56 18.92 -9.09
CA TRP A 171 12.02 18.91 -9.03
C TRP A 171 12.59 17.51 -8.78
N GLN A 172 11.88 16.69 -8.01
CA GLN A 172 12.28 15.31 -7.73
C GLN A 172 11.77 14.27 -8.73
N ASP A 173 10.96 14.65 -9.71
CA ASP A 173 10.35 13.68 -10.61
C ASP A 173 11.40 13.17 -11.62
N PRO A 174 11.80 11.88 -11.57
CA PRO A 174 12.70 11.32 -12.55
C PRO A 174 12.04 11.10 -13.92
N GLY A 175 10.71 11.27 -14.04
CA GLY A 175 9.96 11.15 -15.30
C GLY A 175 9.80 9.71 -15.81
N THR A 176 10.07 8.70 -14.98
CA THR A 176 10.01 7.28 -15.36
C THR A 176 8.59 6.72 -15.42
N ASP A 177 7.62 7.36 -14.76
CA ASP A 177 6.22 6.94 -14.71
C ASP A 177 5.30 8.06 -15.17
N ALA A 178 4.76 7.94 -16.40
CA ALA A 178 3.92 8.96 -17.02
C ALA A 178 2.67 9.31 -16.19
N PHE A 179 2.08 8.33 -15.48
CA PHE A 179 0.92 8.59 -14.62
C PHE A 179 1.30 9.43 -13.41
N ARG A 180 2.44 9.12 -12.77
CA ARG A 180 2.96 9.91 -11.64
C ARG A 180 3.28 11.34 -12.08
N THR A 181 3.93 11.52 -13.22
CA THR A 181 4.25 12.84 -13.77
C THR A 181 2.98 13.65 -14.05
N GLN A 182 1.93 13.03 -14.59
CA GLN A 182 0.64 13.69 -14.82
C GLN A 182 -0.03 14.14 -13.51
N LEU A 183 0.00 13.30 -12.46
CA LEU A 183 -0.52 13.69 -11.14
C LEU A 183 0.24 14.88 -10.55
N ILE A 184 1.57 14.86 -10.64
CA ILE A 184 2.43 15.94 -10.16
C ILE A 184 2.19 17.22 -10.97
N ALA A 185 2.00 17.11 -12.30
CA ALA A 185 1.66 18.24 -13.16
C ALA A 185 0.32 18.88 -12.77
N ALA A 186 -0.68 18.08 -12.39
CA ALA A 186 -1.97 18.54 -11.84
C ALA A 186 -1.88 19.11 -10.40
N GLY A 187 -0.69 19.10 -9.79
CA GLY A 187 -0.46 19.55 -8.43
C GLY A 187 -1.10 18.63 -7.38
N ARG A 188 -1.15 17.33 -7.68
CA ARG A 188 -1.61 16.27 -6.77
C ARG A 188 -0.43 15.48 -6.24
N ILE A 189 -0.54 15.02 -5.00
CA ILE A 189 0.46 14.21 -4.32
C ILE A 189 0.10 12.73 -4.58
N PRO A 190 0.99 11.93 -5.20
CA PRO A 190 0.74 10.51 -5.40
C PRO A 190 0.88 9.76 -4.08
N ILE A 191 -0.21 9.15 -3.63
CA ILE A 191 -0.28 8.36 -2.41
C ILE A 191 -0.44 6.88 -2.81
N VAL A 192 0.54 6.04 -2.45
CA VAL A 192 0.56 4.62 -2.84
C VAL A 192 0.16 3.73 -1.66
N ALA A 193 -0.95 3.03 -1.76
CA ALA A 193 -1.40 2.04 -0.79
C ALA A 193 -1.11 0.62 -1.33
N HIS A 194 -0.46 -0.19 -0.50
CA HIS A 194 -0.25 -1.61 -0.76
C HIS A 194 -1.10 -2.42 0.20
N VAL A 195 -1.79 -3.42 -0.34
CA VAL A 195 -2.61 -4.33 0.46
C VAL A 195 -2.47 -5.74 -0.06
N THR A 196 -2.30 -6.69 0.85
CA THR A 196 -2.25 -8.12 0.56
C THR A 196 -3.30 -8.81 1.43
N LEU A 197 -4.16 -9.61 0.82
CA LEU A 197 -5.14 -10.44 1.52
C LEU A 197 -5.16 -11.85 0.93
N GLN A 198 -5.64 -12.82 1.70
CA GLN A 198 -5.98 -14.14 1.18
C GLN A 198 -7.25 -14.03 0.32
N MET A 199 -7.23 -14.66 -0.85
CA MET A 199 -8.46 -14.83 -1.64
C MET A 199 -9.47 -15.67 -0.84
N GLN A 200 -10.75 -15.48 -1.13
CA GLN A 200 -11.90 -16.19 -0.55
C GLN A 200 -12.84 -16.72 -1.65
N SER A 201 -12.39 -16.66 -2.91
CA SER A 201 -13.08 -17.10 -4.12
C SER A 201 -12.03 -17.53 -5.13
N ASP A 202 -12.44 -18.28 -6.15
CA ASP A 202 -11.53 -18.69 -7.22
C ASP A 202 -11.05 -17.46 -8.00
N ALA A 203 -9.75 -17.27 -8.17
CA ALA A 203 -9.25 -16.11 -8.89
C ALA A 203 -9.44 -16.33 -10.39
N ILE A 204 -10.07 -15.37 -11.08
CA ILE A 204 -10.20 -15.38 -12.54
C ILE A 204 -9.21 -14.36 -13.09
N GLU A 205 -8.40 -14.77 -14.06
CA GLU A 205 -7.38 -13.90 -14.67
C GLU A 205 -8.01 -12.64 -15.24
N PRO A 206 -7.62 -11.40 -14.86
CA PRO A 206 -8.16 -10.14 -15.40
C PRO A 206 -7.65 -9.83 -16.82
N ASP A 207 -8.23 -8.85 -17.52
CA ASP A 207 -7.90 -8.58 -18.94
C ASP A 207 -6.48 -8.05 -19.12
N THR A 208 -5.99 -7.37 -18.09
CA THR A 208 -4.63 -6.82 -18.00
C THR A 208 -3.96 -7.35 -16.73
N PRO A 209 -3.49 -8.62 -16.72
CA PRO A 209 -2.81 -9.18 -15.57
C PRO A 209 -1.41 -8.58 -15.43
N SER A 210 -0.91 -8.48 -14.20
CA SER A 210 0.48 -8.10 -13.98
C SER A 210 1.41 -9.18 -14.53
N THR A 211 2.44 -8.73 -15.24
CA THR A 211 3.50 -9.60 -15.78
C THR A 211 4.73 -9.66 -14.88
N GLN A 212 4.73 -8.92 -13.78
CA GLN A 212 5.82 -8.98 -12.79
C GLN A 212 5.68 -10.26 -11.98
N PRO A 213 6.74 -11.09 -11.85
CA PRO A 213 6.73 -12.22 -10.95
C PRO A 213 6.61 -11.72 -9.51
N ALA A 214 5.82 -12.41 -8.66
CA ALA A 214 5.47 -11.89 -7.33
C ALA A 214 6.68 -11.65 -6.40
N GLY A 215 7.85 -12.21 -6.73
CA GLY A 215 9.11 -12.03 -5.99
C GLY A 215 9.87 -10.73 -6.28
N GLU A 216 9.58 -10.00 -7.36
CA GLU A 216 10.34 -8.79 -7.75
C GLU A 216 9.71 -7.48 -7.28
N GLY A 217 8.62 -7.54 -6.50
CA GLY A 217 8.00 -6.38 -5.88
C GLY A 217 8.81 -5.86 -4.68
N GLY A 218 10.01 -5.33 -4.95
CA GLY A 218 10.89 -4.63 -4.02
C GLY A 218 10.16 -3.50 -3.31
N GLY A 219 9.70 -3.80 -2.11
CA GLY A 219 8.96 -2.91 -1.25
C GLY A 219 8.63 -3.70 0.00
N THR A 220 9.60 -3.82 0.89
CA THR A 220 9.40 -4.26 2.27
C THR A 220 8.16 -3.54 2.79
N PRO A 221 7.13 -4.25 3.29
CA PRO A 221 6.09 -3.58 4.06
C PRO A 221 6.79 -3.09 5.33
N ALA A 222 7.17 -1.81 5.36
CA ALA A 222 7.45 -1.15 6.60
C ALA A 222 6.16 -1.25 7.41
N GLY A 223 6.16 -2.12 8.42
CA GLY A 223 5.09 -2.18 9.39
C GLY A 223 4.91 -0.77 9.95
N GLU A 224 3.78 -0.15 9.63
CA GLU A 224 3.38 1.11 10.24
C GLU A 224 3.01 0.84 11.69
N GLY A 225 4.03 0.92 12.55
CA GLY A 225 3.91 0.94 14.00
C GLY A 225 5.08 1.73 14.57
N GLY A 226 4.85 3.00 14.90
CA GLY A 226 5.73 3.78 15.78
C GLY A 226 6.27 5.08 15.21
N ALA A 227 5.56 6.17 15.55
CA ALA A 227 6.04 7.50 15.92
C ALA A 227 7.22 8.16 15.15
N GLY A 228 6.94 9.38 14.68
CA GLY A 228 7.88 10.26 13.98
C GLY A 228 9.04 10.82 14.80
N GLY A 229 9.88 11.59 14.09
CA GLY A 229 10.98 12.41 14.60
C GLY A 229 12.24 12.11 13.80
N GLY A 230 12.65 12.89 12.80
CA GLY A 230 12.89 14.33 12.87
C GLY A 230 14.40 14.53 12.92
N GLY A 231 15.01 14.84 11.78
CA GLY A 231 16.43 15.14 11.69
C GLY A 231 16.80 16.37 12.52
N GLY A 232 17.92 16.27 13.24
CA GLY A 232 18.52 17.36 13.98
C GLY A 232 20.00 17.09 14.20
N ALA A 233 20.84 17.74 13.41
CA ALA A 233 22.27 17.85 13.66
C ALA A 233 22.49 18.74 14.90
N GLY A 234 23.38 18.32 15.80
CA GLY A 234 23.81 19.10 16.95
C GLY A 234 24.93 18.38 17.67
N GLY A 235 26.17 18.72 17.33
CA GLY A 235 27.35 18.27 18.05
C GLY A 235 27.47 18.98 19.40
N GLY A 236 27.91 18.23 20.41
CA GLY A 236 28.25 18.72 21.74
C GLY A 236 29.08 17.66 22.46
N THR A 237 30.35 17.97 22.67
CA THR A 237 31.40 17.22 23.38
C THR A 237 31.18 17.22 24.90
N ASP A 238 31.33 16.07 25.57
CA ASP A 238 32.41 15.78 26.55
C ASP A 238 32.12 14.53 27.45
N PRO A 239 33.14 13.94 28.12
CA PRO A 239 33.24 12.50 28.33
C PRO A 239 33.17 11.99 29.79
N GLY A 240 32.88 10.68 29.92
CA GLY A 240 33.36 9.76 30.98
C GLY A 240 32.41 9.48 32.17
N PRO A 241 32.69 8.44 33.01
CA PRO A 241 33.71 7.40 32.91
C PRO A 241 33.19 5.94 32.94
N SER A 242 34.12 5.04 32.64
CA SER A 242 34.09 3.59 32.66
C SER A 242 34.09 2.96 34.07
N ASP A 243 33.36 1.86 34.23
CA ASP A 243 33.57 0.79 35.23
C ASP A 243 32.92 -0.47 34.65
N GLY A 244 33.43 -1.69 34.70
CA GLY A 244 34.67 -2.27 35.19
C GLY A 244 34.66 -3.73 34.74
N ALA A 245 35.75 -4.19 34.12
CA ALA A 245 35.94 -5.58 33.74
C ALA A 245 36.52 -6.36 34.92
N GLY A 246 35.91 -7.52 35.21
CA GLY A 246 36.41 -8.48 36.19
C GLY A 246 36.06 -9.89 35.73
N ASP A 247 36.96 -10.49 34.96
CA ASP A 247 37.13 -11.95 34.85
C ASP A 247 38.00 -12.39 36.06
N PRO A 248 37.90 -13.62 36.58
CA PRO A 248 38.64 -14.71 35.95
C PRO A 248 37.96 -16.10 36.00
N GLY A 249 38.07 -16.83 34.88
CA GLY A 249 38.86 -18.06 34.87
C GLY A 249 38.14 -19.40 34.78
N GLY A 250 38.61 -20.22 33.83
CA GLY A 250 38.88 -21.64 34.09
C GLY A 250 38.04 -22.68 33.35
N GLY A 251 38.47 -23.06 32.15
CA GLY A 251 38.78 -24.43 31.71
C GLY A 251 37.76 -25.58 31.87
N GLY A 252 37.57 -26.35 30.79
CA GLY A 252 37.39 -27.81 30.90
C GLY A 252 36.26 -28.44 30.09
N SER A 253 36.65 -29.18 29.06
CA SER A 253 35.88 -30.21 28.33
C SER A 253 35.19 -31.23 29.25
N ALA A 254 33.97 -31.70 28.92
CA ALA A 254 33.68 -33.14 28.76
C ALA A 254 32.22 -33.45 28.36
N VAL A 255 32.13 -34.56 27.63
CA VAL A 255 31.00 -35.35 27.14
C VAL A 255 30.32 -36.15 28.26
N CYS A 256 28.99 -36.32 28.18
CA CYS A 256 28.16 -37.50 28.53
C CYS A 256 26.68 -37.06 28.54
N GLY A 257 25.72 -37.73 27.89
CA GLY A 257 25.38 -39.15 28.02
C GLY A 257 24.29 -39.28 29.08
N VAL A 258 23.01 -39.31 28.68
CA VAL A 258 21.89 -39.66 29.57
C VAL A 258 20.98 -40.64 28.85
N ALA A 259 20.97 -41.86 29.37
CA ALA A 259 19.89 -42.82 29.26
C ALA A 259 19.01 -42.71 30.51
N GLY A 260 17.71 -42.87 30.31
CA GLY A 260 16.66 -42.97 31.32
C GLY A 260 15.36 -43.30 30.62
#